data_AF-A0A0M0EF91-F1
#
_entry.id   AF-A0A0M0EF91-F1
#
_cell.length_a   1.000
_cell.length_b   1.000
_cell.length_c   1.000
_cell.angle_alpha   90.00
_cell.angle_beta   90.00
_cell.angle_gamma   90.00
#
_symmetry.space_group_name_H-M   'P 1'
#
loop_
_entity.id
_entity.type
_entity.pdbx_description
1 polymer ?
#
loop_
_entity_poly.entity_id
_entity_poly.type
_entity_poly.pdbx_seq_one_letter_code
_entity_poly.pdbx_strand_id
1 'polypeptide(L)'
;MVAAVSGRAVRQPAELLAGFAVLAVLAGLLAYAVLDKGRPHESGYRLNAGFAHIDGLSVGSDVRLAGITVGQVVDEHVDPKTFAAQVTFTVRPDIKLPDDTAAIITSDSLLGGKYIALSPGGDEKMLAPGGTIGETQGAISLEQLLSKFIFSVTDTLTKARQDKAQASRPAAAPVGGETP
;
A
#
# COMPACT_ATOMS: atom_id res chain seq x y z
N MET A 1 -49.66 40.12 45.81
CA MET A 1 -50.51 39.64 44.70
C MET A 1 -49.63 39.61 43.46
N VAL A 2 -49.44 38.40 42.91
CA VAL A 2 -48.46 38.03 41.88
C VAL A 2 -48.83 38.63 40.53
N ALA A 3 -47.88 39.27 39.84
CA ALA A 3 -47.99 39.56 38.41
C ALA A 3 -46.84 38.83 37.70
N ALA A 4 -47.19 37.70 37.09
CA ALA A 4 -46.29 36.86 36.33
C ALA A 4 -45.79 37.61 35.07
N VAL A 5 -44.49 37.79 34.94
CA VAL A 5 -43.84 38.06 33.66
C VAL A 5 -43.91 36.76 32.86
N SER A 6 -44.96 36.62 32.06
CA SER A 6 -45.07 35.56 31.06
C SER A 6 -44.30 35.99 29.82
N GLY A 7 -42.97 35.78 29.84
CA GLY A 7 -42.14 35.82 28.65
C GLY A 7 -42.51 34.66 27.74
N ARG A 8 -43.52 34.84 26.89
CA ARG A 8 -43.88 33.90 25.83
C ARG A 8 -42.74 33.94 24.81
N ALA A 9 -41.80 33.01 24.91
CA ALA A 9 -40.79 32.79 23.89
C ALA A 9 -41.48 32.31 22.61
N VAL A 10 -42.03 33.25 21.84
CA VAL A 10 -42.49 33.00 20.47
C VAL A 10 -41.22 32.89 19.63
N ARG A 11 -40.54 31.75 19.69
CA ARG A 11 -39.55 31.38 18.68
C ARG A 11 -40.31 31.26 17.37
N GLN A 12 -39.97 32.10 16.41
CA GLN A 12 -40.73 32.24 15.18
C GLN A 12 -40.58 30.93 14.39
N PRO A 13 -41.67 30.32 13.86
CA PRO A 13 -41.58 29.08 13.09
C PRO A 13 -40.63 29.21 11.88
N ALA A 14 -40.40 30.44 11.42
CA ALA A 14 -39.41 30.78 10.41
C ALA A 14 -37.97 30.45 10.83
N GLU A 15 -37.58 30.61 12.10
CA GLU A 15 -36.24 30.25 12.59
C GLU A 15 -36.03 28.75 12.60
N LEU A 16 -37.07 27.99 12.95
CA LEU A 16 -37.05 26.52 12.91
C LEU A 16 -36.98 26.00 11.47
N LEU A 17 -37.73 26.62 10.55
CA LEU A 17 -37.68 26.28 9.12
C LEU A 17 -36.32 26.62 8.49
N ALA A 18 -35.75 27.78 8.81
CA ALA A 18 -34.42 28.16 8.35
C ALA A 18 -33.35 27.20 8.89
N GLY A 19 -33.40 26.85 10.18
CA GLY A 19 -32.51 25.87 10.78
C GLY A 19 -32.63 24.48 10.12
N PHE A 20 -33.86 24.02 9.88
CA PHE A 20 -34.10 22.75 9.18
C PHE A 20 -33.59 22.77 7.74
N ALA A 21 -33.79 23.87 7.01
CA ALA A 21 -33.29 24.02 5.64
C ALA A 21 -31.75 23.95 5.60
N VAL A 22 -31.07 24.63 6.54
CA VAL A 22 -29.60 24.56 6.66
C VAL A 22 -29.15 23.13 6.97
N LEU A 23 -29.81 22.44 7.90
CA LEU A 23 -29.50 21.04 8.23
C LEU A 23 -29.72 20.11 7.04
N ALA A 24 -30.79 20.31 6.27
CA ALA A 24 -31.07 19.52 5.06
C ALA A 24 -29.99 19.75 3.99
N VAL A 25 -29.55 21.00 3.79
CA VAL A 25 -28.45 21.32 2.87
C VAL A 25 -27.14 20.70 3.34
N LEU A 26 -26.80 20.81 4.62
CA LEU A 26 -25.59 20.19 5.18
C LEU A 26 -25.64 18.67 5.08
N ALA A 27 -26.78 18.04 5.35
CA ALA A 27 -26.97 16.60 5.16
C ALA A 27 -26.81 16.20 3.70
N GLY A 28 -27.33 17.00 2.76
CA GLY A 28 -27.14 16.81 1.32
C GLY A 28 -25.68 16.93 0.89
N LEU A 29 -24.95 17.93 1.39
CA LEU A 29 -23.52 18.10 1.12
C LEU A 29 -22.68 16.97 1.73
N LEU A 30 -23.01 16.52 2.94
CA LEU A 30 -22.37 15.37 3.56
C LEU A 30 -22.63 14.09 2.77
N ALA A 31 -23.87 13.84 2.36
CA ALA A 31 -24.22 12.71 1.51
C ALA A 31 -23.45 12.77 0.17
N TYR A 32 -23.43 13.94 -0.47
CA TYR A 32 -22.64 14.16 -1.69
C TYR A 32 -21.15 13.87 -1.46
N ALA A 33 -20.55 14.44 -0.42
CA ALA A 33 -19.13 14.24 -0.12
C ALA A 33 -18.77 12.80 0.27
N VAL A 34 -19.70 12.04 0.86
CA VAL A 34 -19.50 10.61 1.15
C VAL A 34 -19.66 9.77 -0.11
N LEU A 35 -20.60 10.12 -1.00
CA LEU A 35 -20.83 9.41 -2.26
C LEU A 35 -19.76 9.70 -3.32
N ASP A 36 -19.15 10.89 -3.31
CA ASP A 36 -18.15 11.32 -4.29
C ASP A 36 -16.74 10.72 -4.02
N LYS A 37 -16.48 10.24 -2.80
CA LYS A 37 -15.20 9.64 -2.39
C LYS A 37 -14.85 8.31 -3.09
N GLY A 38 -15.68 7.80 -3.98
CA GLY A 38 -15.55 6.45 -4.56
C GLY A 38 -15.68 6.37 -6.07
N ARG A 39 -15.72 7.49 -6.81
CA ARG A 39 -15.65 7.44 -8.27
C ARG A 39 -14.23 7.78 -8.69
N PRO A 40 -13.34 6.77 -8.86
CA PRO A 40 -12.06 7.03 -9.50
C PRO A 40 -12.36 7.73 -10.83
N HIS A 41 -11.65 8.82 -11.08
CA HIS A 41 -11.64 9.42 -12.40
C HIS A 41 -11.12 8.33 -13.34
N GLU A 42 -12.04 7.63 -14.04
CA GLU A 42 -11.76 6.61 -15.06
C GLU A 42 -11.15 7.26 -16.32
N SER A 43 -10.37 8.32 -16.16
CA SER A 43 -9.58 8.91 -17.23
C SER A 43 -8.30 8.10 -17.36
N GLY A 44 -8.36 7.01 -18.12
CA GLY A 44 -7.22 6.13 -18.32
C GLY A 44 -7.61 4.78 -18.91
N TYR A 45 -6.59 4.00 -19.27
CA TYR A 45 -6.78 2.58 -19.54
C TYR A 45 -6.44 1.77 -18.29
N ARG A 46 -7.12 0.64 -18.12
CA ARG A 46 -6.93 -0.23 -16.97
C ARG A 46 -5.78 -1.21 -17.20
N LEU A 47 -5.06 -1.54 -16.14
CA LEU A 47 -4.08 -2.62 -16.08
C LEU A 47 -4.30 -3.43 -14.82
N ASN A 48 -3.89 -4.70 -14.88
CA ASN A 48 -4.00 -5.64 -13.77
C ASN A 48 -2.60 -6.03 -13.29
N ALA A 49 -2.43 -6.23 -11.98
CA ALA A 49 -1.21 -6.77 -11.41
C ALA A 49 -1.54 -7.64 -10.18
N GLY A 50 -0.88 -8.79 -10.07
CA GLY A 50 -1.04 -9.70 -8.94
C GLY A 50 0.13 -9.57 -7.97
N PHE A 51 -0.13 -9.32 -6.69
CA PHE A 51 0.90 -9.16 -5.67
C PHE A 51 0.77 -10.25 -4.60
N ALA A 52 1.89 -10.69 -4.05
CA ALA A 52 1.89 -11.57 -2.87
C ALA A 52 1.33 -10.84 -1.63
N HIS A 53 1.72 -9.58 -1.44
CA HIS A 53 1.31 -8.74 -0.32
C HIS A 53 1.20 -7.27 -0.78
N ILE A 54 0.14 -6.57 -0.34
CA ILE A 54 -0.10 -5.16 -0.69
C ILE A 54 -0.06 -4.22 0.52
N ASP A 55 -0.18 -4.75 1.74
CA ASP A 55 0.03 -4.11 3.05
C ASP A 55 -0.16 -2.58 3.10
N GLY A 56 -1.42 -2.14 3.01
CA GLY A 56 -1.80 -0.73 3.13
C GLY A 56 -1.92 0.02 1.80
N LEU A 57 -1.81 -0.67 0.66
CA LEU A 57 -2.41 -0.20 -0.60
C LEU A 57 -3.92 -0.33 -0.50
N SER A 58 -4.66 0.64 -1.03
CA SER A 58 -6.12 0.59 -1.09
C SER A 58 -6.65 1.28 -2.35
N VAL A 59 -7.92 1.09 -2.65
CA VAL A 59 -8.61 1.85 -3.71
C VAL A 59 -8.42 3.36 -3.49
N GLY A 60 -8.04 4.07 -4.55
CA GLY A 60 -7.66 5.49 -4.52
C GLY A 60 -6.17 5.75 -4.29
N SER A 61 -5.36 4.75 -3.94
CA SER A 61 -3.90 4.88 -3.90
C SER A 61 -3.35 5.32 -5.26
N ASP A 62 -2.31 6.15 -5.24
CA ASP A 62 -1.66 6.63 -6.44
C ASP A 62 -0.98 5.51 -7.22
N VAL A 63 -0.95 5.67 -8.55
CA VAL A 63 -0.03 4.96 -9.44
C VAL A 63 0.92 5.98 -10.04
N ARG A 64 2.21 5.76 -9.87
CA ARG A 64 3.26 6.72 -10.21
C ARG A 64 4.27 6.16 -11.18
N LEU A 65 4.70 6.99 -12.11
CA LEU A 65 5.80 6.73 -13.02
C LEU A 65 6.86 7.81 -12.80
N ALA A 66 8.10 7.40 -12.52
CA ALA A 66 9.20 8.32 -12.19
C ALA A 66 8.84 9.34 -11.08
N GLY A 67 8.03 8.91 -10.11
CA GLY A 67 7.57 9.76 -8.98
C GLY A 67 6.37 10.67 -9.30
N ILE A 68 5.88 10.71 -10.54
CA ILE A 68 4.73 11.53 -10.95
C ILE A 68 3.48 10.65 -10.98
N THR A 69 2.38 11.12 -10.40
CA THR A 69 1.09 10.43 -10.46
C THR A 69 0.54 10.39 -11.90
N VAL A 70 0.36 9.16 -12.39
CA VAL A 70 -0.14 8.84 -13.74
C VAL A 70 -1.43 8.02 -13.71
N GLY A 71 -1.97 7.72 -12.54
CA GLY A 71 -3.22 6.99 -12.39
C GLY A 71 -3.50 6.63 -10.94
N GLN A 72 -4.49 5.75 -10.72
CA GLN A 72 -4.95 5.37 -9.38
C GLN A 72 -5.42 3.91 -9.34
N VAL A 73 -5.33 3.30 -8.17
CA VAL A 73 -5.94 1.99 -7.88
C VAL A 73 -7.45 2.13 -7.88
N VAL A 74 -8.14 1.26 -8.64
CA VAL A 74 -9.61 1.31 -8.81
C VAL A 74 -10.31 0.08 -8.24
N ASP A 75 -9.62 -1.04 -8.11
CA ASP A 75 -10.16 -2.27 -7.51
C ASP A 75 -9.04 -3.12 -6.90
N GLU A 76 -9.36 -3.85 -5.84
CA GLU A 76 -8.48 -4.83 -5.22
C GLU A 76 -9.30 -6.01 -4.68
N HIS A 77 -8.85 -7.23 -4.94
CA HIS A 77 -9.46 -8.44 -4.41
C HIS A 77 -8.43 -9.54 -4.24
N VAL A 78 -8.75 -10.55 -3.44
CA VAL A 78 -7.92 -11.75 -3.31
C VAL A 78 -8.42 -12.81 -4.29
N ASP A 79 -7.53 -13.33 -5.12
CA ASP A 79 -7.84 -14.47 -5.97
C ASP A 79 -7.90 -15.75 -5.10
N PRO A 80 -9.04 -16.44 -4.99
CA PRO A 80 -9.19 -17.61 -4.12
C PRO A 80 -8.40 -18.84 -4.59
N LYS A 81 -7.86 -18.83 -5.82
CA LYS A 81 -7.07 -19.95 -6.37
C LYS A 81 -5.59 -19.79 -6.07
N THR A 82 -5.08 -18.57 -6.23
CA THR A 82 -3.65 -18.27 -6.08
C THR A 82 -3.33 -17.66 -4.72
N PHE A 83 -4.35 -17.18 -4.00
CA PHE A 83 -4.25 -16.39 -2.77
C PHE A 83 -3.44 -15.09 -2.92
N ALA A 84 -3.17 -14.67 -4.16
CA ALA A 84 -2.55 -13.39 -4.46
C ALA A 84 -3.59 -12.27 -4.42
N ALA A 85 -3.14 -11.08 -4.03
CA ALA A 85 -3.93 -9.86 -4.15
C ALA A 85 -3.88 -9.38 -5.60
N GLN A 86 -5.01 -9.44 -6.28
CA GLN A 86 -5.18 -8.89 -7.62
C GLN A 86 -5.61 -7.44 -7.52
N VAL A 87 -4.86 -6.55 -8.15
CA VAL A 87 -5.09 -5.11 -8.12
C VAL A 87 -5.33 -4.62 -9.54
N THR A 88 -6.43 -3.88 -9.71
CA THR A 88 -6.73 -3.16 -10.95
C THR A 88 -6.46 -1.68 -10.73
N PHE A 89 -5.74 -1.07 -11.66
CA PHE A 89 -5.44 0.35 -11.60
C PHE A 89 -5.49 1.00 -12.98
N THR A 90 -5.64 2.32 -13.02
CA THR A 90 -5.65 3.10 -14.25
C THR A 90 -4.29 3.70 -14.54
N VAL A 91 -4.03 3.96 -15.82
CA VAL A 91 -2.92 4.78 -16.30
C VAL A 91 -3.46 5.75 -17.35
N ARG A 92 -3.05 7.03 -17.28
CA ARG A 92 -3.47 8.05 -18.24
C ARG A 92 -3.12 7.64 -19.69
N PRO A 93 -3.96 7.99 -20.68
CA PRO A 93 -3.83 7.47 -22.05
C PRO A 93 -2.63 8.00 -22.84
N ASP A 94 -2.01 9.09 -22.39
CA ASP A 94 -0.80 9.70 -22.96
C ASP A 94 0.47 8.87 -22.70
N ILE A 95 0.43 7.96 -21.73
CA ILE A 95 1.54 7.08 -21.38
C ILE A 95 1.34 5.70 -21.98
N LYS A 96 2.37 5.18 -22.65
CA LYS A 96 2.43 3.79 -23.12
C LYS A 96 3.55 3.08 -22.39
N LEU A 97 3.21 1.92 -21.82
CA LEU A 97 4.12 1.13 -21.01
C LEU A 97 4.57 -0.10 -21.81
N PRO A 98 5.88 -0.40 -21.86
CA PRO A 98 6.39 -1.67 -22.38
C PRO A 98 5.79 -2.89 -21.69
N ASP A 99 5.74 -4.02 -22.38
CA ASP A 99 5.20 -5.31 -21.88
C ASP A 99 5.96 -5.82 -20.65
N ASP A 100 7.27 -5.53 -20.58
CA ASP A 100 8.17 -5.87 -19.47
C ASP A 100 8.20 -4.79 -18.36
N THR A 101 7.19 -3.91 -18.29
CA THR A 101 7.06 -2.95 -17.18
C THR A 101 6.82 -3.69 -15.87
N ALA A 102 7.56 -3.32 -14.83
CA ALA A 102 7.34 -3.82 -13.48
C ALA A 102 6.42 -2.89 -12.65
N ALA A 103 5.61 -3.49 -11.79
CA ALA A 103 4.80 -2.78 -10.79
C ALA A 103 5.29 -3.09 -9.38
N ILE A 104 5.63 -2.06 -8.62
CA ILE A 104 6.28 -2.18 -7.31
C ILE A 104 5.45 -1.41 -6.28
N ILE A 105 5.01 -2.07 -5.22
CA ILE A 105 4.32 -1.38 -4.12
C ILE A 105 5.37 -0.76 -3.20
N THR A 106 5.29 0.56 -3.03
CA THR A 106 6.21 1.32 -2.19
C THR A 106 5.45 2.35 -1.36
N SER A 107 6.16 3.02 -0.45
CA SER A 107 5.58 3.97 0.50
C SER A 107 5.99 5.40 0.15
N ASP A 108 5.10 6.36 0.36
CA ASP A 108 5.38 7.78 0.12
C ASP A 108 6.42 8.36 1.10
N SER A 109 6.45 7.79 2.31
CA SER A 109 7.39 8.12 3.39
C SER A 109 7.24 7.07 4.51
N LEU A 110 7.87 7.30 5.67
CA LEU A 110 7.73 6.43 6.85
C LEU A 110 6.30 6.37 7.40
N LEU A 111 5.55 7.48 7.31
CA LEU A 111 4.17 7.60 7.78
C LEU A 111 3.15 7.78 6.65
N GLY A 112 3.62 7.73 5.40
CA GLY A 112 2.77 7.92 4.23
C GLY A 112 1.99 6.66 3.87
N GLY A 113 0.98 6.83 3.00
CA GLY A 113 0.29 5.71 2.37
C GLY A 113 1.19 4.93 1.42
N LYS A 114 0.66 3.80 0.91
CA LYS A 114 1.29 3.04 -0.16
C LYS A 114 0.81 3.49 -1.54
N TYR A 115 1.66 3.32 -2.53
CA TYR A 115 1.36 3.58 -3.94
C TYR A 115 2.06 2.54 -4.82
N ILE A 116 1.58 2.41 -6.06
CA ILE A 116 2.24 1.57 -7.08
C ILE A 116 3.23 2.42 -7.86
N ALA A 117 4.51 2.07 -7.79
CA ALA A 117 5.55 2.60 -8.66
C ALA A 117 5.67 1.73 -9.92
N LEU A 118 5.54 2.33 -11.09
CA LEU A 118 5.77 1.69 -12.37
C LEU A 118 7.22 1.91 -12.81
N SER A 119 7.88 0.83 -13.20
CA SER A 119 9.24 0.83 -13.73
C SER A 119 9.22 0.23 -15.13
N PRO A 120 9.19 1.06 -16.19
CA PRO A 120 9.23 0.58 -17.57
C PRO A 120 10.50 -0.23 -17.84
N GLY A 121 10.35 -1.33 -18.58
CA GLY A 121 11.47 -2.05 -19.13
C GLY A 121 11.86 -1.54 -20.52
N GLY A 122 12.39 -2.42 -21.34
CA GLY A 122 12.94 -2.11 -22.66
C GLY A 122 12.28 -2.87 -23.81
N ASP A 123 11.15 -3.56 -23.59
CA ASP A 123 10.46 -4.28 -24.67
C ASP A 123 9.91 -3.29 -25.72
N GLU A 124 9.95 -3.71 -26.98
CA GLU A 124 9.33 -2.99 -28.10
C GLU A 124 7.80 -3.13 -28.07
N LYS A 125 7.30 -4.22 -27.48
CA LYS A 125 5.87 -4.45 -27.31
C LYS A 125 5.33 -3.61 -26.17
N MET A 126 4.14 -3.07 -26.37
CA MET A 126 3.45 -2.22 -25.39
C MET A 126 2.28 -2.97 -24.77
N LEU A 127 2.05 -2.76 -23.47
CA LEU A 127 0.89 -3.29 -22.76
C LEU A 127 -0.40 -2.75 -23.38
N ALA A 128 -1.30 -3.68 -23.71
CA ALA A 128 -2.64 -3.34 -24.17
C ALA A 128 -3.53 -2.90 -22.99
N PRO A 129 -4.58 -2.10 -23.25
CA PRO A 129 -5.65 -1.87 -22.28
C PRO A 129 -6.23 -3.19 -21.75
N GLY A 130 -6.34 -3.32 -20.43
CA GLY A 130 -6.76 -4.54 -19.75
C GLY A 130 -5.65 -5.59 -19.61
N GLY A 131 -4.44 -5.30 -20.07
CA GLY A 131 -3.27 -6.17 -19.93
C GLY A 131 -2.88 -6.40 -18.47
N THR A 132 -2.11 -7.46 -18.26
CA THR A 132 -1.60 -7.84 -16.94
C THR A 132 -0.10 -7.62 -16.89
N ILE A 133 0.38 -6.91 -15.88
CA ILE A 133 1.80 -6.78 -15.59
C ILE A 133 2.32 -8.10 -15.03
N GLY A 134 3.34 -8.67 -15.70
CA GLY A 134 3.98 -9.91 -15.27
C GLY A 134 4.95 -9.73 -14.10
N GLU A 135 5.68 -8.62 -14.09
CA GLU A 135 6.71 -8.35 -13.09
C GLU A 135 6.14 -7.52 -11.93
N THR A 136 5.93 -8.16 -10.79
CA THR A 136 5.32 -7.52 -9.62
C THR A 136 6.17 -7.67 -8.37
N GLN A 137 6.31 -6.60 -7.61
CA GLN A 137 6.94 -6.62 -6.30
C GLN A 137 5.97 -6.11 -5.23
N GLY A 138 5.63 -6.98 -4.29
CA GLY A 138 4.75 -6.65 -3.17
C GLY A 138 5.38 -5.67 -2.18
N ALA A 139 4.54 -5.18 -1.27
CA ALA A 139 4.98 -4.30 -0.19
C ALA A 139 5.99 -5.01 0.70
N ILE A 140 7.01 -4.27 1.16
CA ILE A 140 7.94 -4.75 2.18
C ILE A 140 7.49 -4.18 3.53
N SER A 141 7.15 -5.07 4.46
CA SER A 141 6.81 -4.70 5.83
C SER A 141 8.06 -4.36 6.65
N LEU A 142 7.97 -3.35 7.53
CA LEU A 142 9.07 -2.94 8.40
C LEU A 142 9.39 -4.03 9.42
N GLU A 143 8.36 -4.76 9.87
CA GLU A 143 8.49 -5.92 10.76
C GLU A 143 9.34 -7.01 10.11
N GLN A 144 9.14 -7.29 8.81
CA GLN A 144 9.94 -8.26 8.07
C GLN A 144 11.41 -7.80 7.94
N LEU A 145 11.64 -6.52 7.68
CA LEU A 145 13.00 -5.96 7.61
C LEU A 145 13.71 -6.04 8.96
N LEU A 146 13.02 -5.70 10.05
CA LEU A 146 13.55 -5.80 11.40
C LEU A 146 13.89 -7.25 11.76
N SER A 147 13.01 -8.20 11.43
CA SER A 147 13.24 -9.62 11.62
C SER A 147 14.48 -10.10 10.86
N LYS A 148 14.59 -9.77 9.56
CA LYS A 148 15.76 -10.10 8.73
C LYS A 148 17.05 -9.52 9.31
N PHE A 149 17.00 -8.29 9.82
CA PHE A 149 18.15 -7.65 10.46
C PHE A 149 18.59 -8.39 11.74
N ILE A 150 17.66 -8.73 12.64
CA ILE A 150 17.98 -9.45 13.88
C ILE A 150 18.59 -10.82 13.60
N PHE A 151 18.04 -11.55 12.62
CA PHE A 151 18.59 -12.85 12.22
C PHE A 151 19.99 -12.70 11.62
N SER A 152 20.21 -11.72 10.74
CA SER A 152 21.53 -11.45 10.17
C SER A 152 22.58 -11.12 11.25
N VAL A 153 22.21 -10.35 12.28
CA VAL A 153 23.11 -10.03 13.41
C VAL A 153 23.38 -11.28 14.26
N THR A 154 22.36 -12.10 14.52
CA THR A 154 22.51 -13.33 15.31
C THR A 154 23.38 -14.35 14.59
N ASP A 155 23.22 -14.53 13.28
CA ASP A 155 24.02 -15.45 12.47
C ASP A 155 25.48 -15.03 12.43
N THR A 156 25.75 -13.73 12.23
CA THR A 156 27.13 -13.20 12.23
C THR A 156 27.81 -13.37 13.60
N LEU A 157 27.10 -13.13 14.70
CA LEU A 157 27.61 -13.36 16.06
C LEU A 157 27.86 -14.85 16.35
N THR A 158 26.98 -15.74 15.87
CA THR A 158 27.12 -17.19 16.04
C THR A 158 28.31 -17.71 15.27
N LYS A 159 28.48 -17.27 14.02
CA LYS A 159 29.62 -17.61 13.17
C LYS A 159 30.95 -17.13 13.77
N ALA A 160 31.01 -15.88 14.24
CA ALA A 160 32.21 -15.33 14.89
C ALA A 160 32.60 -16.10 16.16
N ARG A 161 31.62 -16.62 16.92
CA ARG A 161 31.89 -17.50 18.08
C ARG A 161 32.40 -18.87 17.66
N GLN A 162 31.84 -19.46 16.60
CA GLN A 162 32.30 -20.73 16.06
C GLN A 162 33.73 -20.63 15.54
N ASP A 163 34.06 -19.57 14.79
CA ASP A 163 35.40 -19.33 14.27
C ASP A 163 36.44 -19.20 15.40
N LYS A 164 36.10 -18.45 16.48
CA LYS A 164 36.96 -18.36 17.67
C LYS A 164 37.10 -19.69 18.43
N ALA A 165 36.02 -20.45 18.57
CA ALA A 165 36.05 -21.76 19.23
C ALA A 165 36.87 -22.78 18.43
N GLN A 166 36.84 -22.70 17.10
CA GLN A 166 37.57 -23.60 16.21
C GLN A 166 39.06 -23.24 16.13
N ALA A 167 39.40 -21.96 16.15
CA ALA A 167 40.79 -21.48 16.26
C ALA A 167 41.45 -21.84 17.61
N SER A 168 40.66 -22.14 18.64
CA SER A 168 41.13 -22.50 19.97
C SER A 168 41.25 -24.02 20.21
N ARG A 169 40.95 -24.89 19.22
CA ARG A 169 41.10 -26.35 19.37
C ARG A 169 42.59 -26.72 19.21
N PRO A 170 43.23 -27.38 20.18
CA PRO A 170 44.59 -27.87 20.03
C PRO A 170 44.66 -28.88 18.89
N ALA A 171 45.68 -28.79 18.03
CA ALA A 171 45.97 -29.82 17.04
C ALA A 171 46.16 -31.16 17.75
N ALA A 172 45.33 -32.15 17.43
CA ALA A 172 45.46 -33.49 17.99
C ALA A 172 46.90 -33.99 17.75
N ALA A 173 47.60 -34.30 18.84
CA ALA A 173 48.95 -34.83 18.79
C ALA A 173 48.97 -36.12 17.95
N PRO A 174 49.97 -36.32 17.07
CA PRO A 174 50.06 -37.54 16.30
C PRO A 174 50.25 -38.72 17.27
N VAL A 175 49.29 -39.63 17.29
CA VAL A 175 49.36 -40.88 18.03
C VAL A 175 50.52 -41.68 17.42
N GLY A 176 51.59 -41.81 18.19
CA GLY A 176 52.82 -42.50 17.79
C GLY A 176 52.54 -43.94 17.40
N GLY A 177 52.96 -44.30 16.19
CA GLY A 177 52.97 -45.67 15.70
C GLY A 177 54.00 -46.51 16.44
N GLU A 178 53.58 -47.72 16.78
CA GLU A 178 54.31 -48.78 17.48
C GLU A 178 55.65 -49.15 16.81
N THR A 179 56.64 -49.44 17.65
CA THR A 179 57.78 -50.34 17.38
C THR A 179 58.08 -51.07 18.70
N PRO A 180 58.46 -52.36 18.68
CA PRO A 180 59.70 -52.82 18.07
C PRO A 180 59.56 -53.91 17.00
#